data_AF-A0AA41QBV9-F1
#
_entry.id   AF-A0AA41QBV9-F1
#
_cell.length_a   1.000
_cell.length_b   1.000
_cell.length_c   1.000
_cell.angle_alpha   90.00
_cell.angle_beta   90.00
_cell.angle_gamma   90.00
#
_symmetry.space_group_name_H-M   'P 1'
#
loop_
_entity.id
_entity.type
_entity.pdbx_description
1 polymer ?
#
loop_
_entity_poly.entity_id
_entity_poly.type
_entity_poly.pdbx_seq_one_letter_code
_entity_poly.pdbx_strand_id
1 'polypeptide(L)'
;MSILKRALAAVATLVLSGSLAVATATPADADWYEDGVFSLPYSDELWRVDSASDAFWPLSYAEWAALGFPAPKPSQTSFVKYPWSPTVYAVTFFGDERQEWLWATLTFEQWSRAGSPPARIAGWIAGSYYYQWGTSAEVFVQGQDDVIHKLTFAEWEVSGFMPPEQRWNEGFVQRSGNPTIFWMPDLSVPQMTPITYDEWRRQDSPTPKLVKW
;
A
#
# COMPACT_ATOMS: atom_id res chain seq x y z
N MET A 1 10.61 53.48 -11.64
CA MET A 1 10.53 52.40 -12.64
C MET A 1 9.65 51.31 -12.04
N SER A 2 8.65 50.86 -12.80
CA SER A 2 7.33 50.43 -12.33
C SER A 2 7.28 49.15 -11.48
N ILE A 3 6.47 49.18 -10.43
CA ILE A 3 5.98 48.04 -9.63
C ILE A 3 4.82 47.40 -10.41
N LEU A 4 4.95 46.15 -10.87
CA LEU A 4 3.83 45.43 -11.48
C LEU A 4 3.18 44.48 -10.47
N LYS A 5 2.05 44.93 -9.92
CA LYS A 5 1.07 44.14 -9.17
C LYS A 5 0.43 43.14 -10.13
N ARG A 6 0.52 41.84 -9.83
CA ARG A 6 -0.31 40.81 -10.49
C ARG A 6 -1.66 40.77 -9.76
N ALA A 7 -2.70 41.25 -10.42
CA ALA A 7 -4.09 40.98 -10.08
C ALA A 7 -4.64 40.12 -11.22
N LEU A 8 -5.07 38.90 -10.92
CA LEU A 8 -5.99 38.16 -11.78
C LEU A 8 -7.19 37.74 -10.92
N ALA A 9 -8.36 38.19 -11.37
CA ALA A 9 -9.64 38.01 -10.72
C ALA A 9 -10.13 36.56 -10.85
N ALA A 10 -10.60 35.99 -9.75
CA ALA A 10 -11.34 34.73 -9.75
C ALA A 10 -12.83 35.02 -10.01
N VAL A 11 -13.38 34.44 -11.07
CA VAL A 11 -14.83 34.28 -11.25
C VAL A 11 -15.15 32.83 -10.90
N ALA A 12 -15.81 32.63 -9.76
CA ALA A 12 -16.32 31.34 -9.33
C ALA A 12 -17.75 31.16 -9.84
N THR A 13 -17.94 30.22 -10.76
CA THR A 13 -19.27 29.74 -11.15
C THR A 13 -19.47 28.37 -10.51
N LEU A 14 -20.40 28.31 -9.55
CA LEU A 14 -20.74 27.11 -8.78
C LEU A 14 -21.68 26.22 -9.64
N VAL A 15 -21.22 25.06 -10.06
CA VAL A 15 -22.07 23.98 -10.58
C VAL A 15 -21.96 22.80 -9.61
N LEU A 16 -23.02 22.56 -8.83
CA LEU A 16 -23.18 21.35 -8.04
C LEU A 16 -23.53 20.19 -8.98
N SER A 17 -22.56 19.32 -9.22
CA SER A 17 -22.78 17.98 -9.76
C SER A 17 -22.09 17.01 -8.80
N GLY A 18 -22.90 16.28 -8.04
CA GLY A 18 -22.44 15.32 -7.04
C GLY A 18 -21.86 14.07 -7.68
N SER A 19 -20.55 14.09 -7.90
CA SER A 19 -19.72 12.91 -8.11
C SER A 19 -19.00 12.64 -6.79
N LEU A 20 -19.14 11.43 -6.23
CA LEU A 20 -18.24 10.93 -5.19
C LEU A 20 -16.84 10.80 -5.82
N ALA A 21 -16.11 11.90 -5.87
CA ALA A 21 -14.69 11.87 -6.17
C ALA A 21 -14.02 11.22 -4.95
N VAL A 22 -13.64 9.94 -5.09
CA VAL A 22 -12.62 9.35 -4.23
C VAL A 22 -11.38 10.20 -4.50
N ALA A 23 -11.03 11.06 -3.54
CA ALA A 23 -9.82 11.84 -3.61
C ALA A 23 -8.65 10.85 -3.64
N THR A 24 -8.11 10.63 -4.83
CA THR A 24 -6.72 10.20 -4.94
C THR A 24 -5.91 11.24 -4.17
N ALA A 25 -5.02 10.80 -3.30
CA ALA A 25 -4.02 11.70 -2.76
C ALA A 25 -3.17 12.17 -3.95
N THR A 26 -3.60 13.24 -4.61
CA THR A 26 -2.66 14.07 -5.34
C THR A 26 -1.73 14.61 -4.27
N PRO A 27 -0.41 14.36 -4.33
CA PRO A 27 0.51 15.16 -3.56
C PRO A 27 0.13 16.63 -3.84
N ALA A 28 -0.08 17.42 -2.79
CA ALA A 28 0.00 18.85 -2.97
C ALA A 28 1.46 19.09 -3.34
N ASP A 29 1.74 19.41 -4.62
CA ASP A 29 3.07 19.62 -5.24
C ASP A 29 4.21 19.43 -4.22
N ALA A 30 4.61 18.17 -3.98
CA ALA A 30 5.56 17.84 -2.94
C ALA A 30 6.94 17.78 -3.58
N ASP A 31 7.44 18.96 -3.97
CA ASP A 31 8.82 19.17 -4.42
C ASP A 31 9.77 18.40 -3.47
N TRP A 32 10.81 17.79 -4.03
CA TRP A 32 11.77 16.99 -3.25
C TRP A 32 12.15 17.73 -1.96
N TYR A 33 12.20 17.01 -0.84
CA TYR A 33 12.47 17.64 0.44
C TYR A 33 13.78 18.41 0.41
N GLU A 34 13.74 19.64 0.92
CA GLU A 34 14.96 20.40 1.14
C GLU A 34 15.96 19.55 1.94
N ASP A 35 17.21 19.61 1.48
CA ASP A 35 18.36 19.04 2.19
C ASP A 35 18.25 19.27 3.70
N GLY A 36 18.23 18.19 4.49
CA GLY A 36 18.14 18.32 5.93
C GLY A 36 18.06 17.00 6.71
N VAL A 37 17.86 17.15 8.01
CA VAL A 37 17.56 16.04 8.93
C VAL A 37 16.09 16.10 9.31
N PHE A 38 15.42 14.96 9.27
CA PHE A 38 13.98 14.82 9.47
C PHE A 38 13.69 13.83 10.61
N SER A 39 12.68 14.14 11.41
CA SER A 39 12.11 13.23 12.41
C SER A 39 10.80 12.65 11.92
N LEU A 40 10.60 11.35 12.18
CA LEU A 40 9.35 10.66 11.85
C LEU A 40 8.34 10.81 13.01
N PRO A 41 7.04 11.03 12.75
CA PRO A 41 6.05 11.19 13.83
C PRO A 41 5.76 9.91 14.61
N TYR A 42 6.18 8.75 14.10
CA TYR A 42 5.91 7.42 14.66
C TYR A 42 7.17 6.70 15.20
N SER A 43 8.35 7.32 15.13
CA SER A 43 9.64 6.74 15.50
C SER A 43 10.59 7.79 16.10
N ASP A 44 11.60 7.37 16.86
CA ASP A 44 12.69 8.25 17.30
C ASP A 44 13.85 8.32 16.29
N GLU A 45 13.75 7.55 15.20
CA GLU A 45 14.75 7.54 14.14
C GLU A 45 14.78 8.88 13.40
N LEU A 46 16.00 9.38 13.19
CA LEU A 46 16.25 10.54 12.36
C LEU A 46 16.63 10.08 10.96
N TRP A 47 16.21 10.82 9.96
CA TRP A 47 16.48 10.54 8.55
C TRP A 47 17.20 11.72 7.93
N ARG A 48 18.25 11.46 7.18
CA ARG A 48 18.93 12.45 6.35
C ARG A 48 18.32 12.41 4.96
N VAL A 49 17.97 13.57 4.42
CA VAL A 49 17.66 13.77 3.01
C VAL A 49 18.78 14.60 2.41
N ASP A 50 19.37 14.07 1.33
CA ASP A 50 20.36 14.75 0.50
C ASP A 50 19.78 15.00 -0.88
N SER A 51 19.41 16.25 -1.15
CA SER A 51 18.81 16.65 -2.43
C SER A 51 19.80 16.74 -3.57
N ALA A 52 21.11 16.78 -3.30
CA ALA A 52 22.12 16.80 -4.35
C ALA A 52 22.36 15.41 -4.94
N SER A 53 22.20 14.37 -4.14
CA SER A 53 22.32 12.96 -4.56
C SER A 53 20.99 12.24 -4.72
N ASP A 54 19.87 12.92 -4.49
CA ASP A 54 18.51 12.34 -4.55
C ASP A 54 18.37 11.09 -3.66
N ALA A 55 18.87 11.20 -2.43
CA ALA A 55 19.00 10.06 -1.53
C ALA A 55 18.52 10.42 -0.13
N PHE A 56 17.97 9.41 0.56
CA PHE A 56 17.60 9.51 1.96
C PHE A 56 17.99 8.24 2.70
N TRP A 57 18.42 8.38 3.96
CA TRP A 57 18.86 7.26 4.77
C TRP A 57 18.67 7.52 6.27
N PRO A 58 18.53 6.46 7.09
CA PRO A 58 18.46 6.63 8.53
C PRO A 58 19.80 7.11 9.07
N LEU A 59 19.75 8.02 10.05
CA LEU A 59 20.90 8.70 10.61
C LEU A 59 21.16 8.18 12.02
N SER A 60 22.35 7.61 12.24
CA SER A 60 22.80 7.26 13.58
C SER A 60 23.12 8.50 14.41
N TYR A 61 23.18 8.34 15.74
CA TYR A 61 23.58 9.42 16.64
C TYR A 61 24.98 9.98 16.31
N ALA A 62 25.93 9.11 15.94
CA ALA A 62 27.29 9.53 15.61
C ALA A 62 27.34 10.37 14.32
N GLU A 63 26.55 9.99 13.31
CA GLU A 63 26.44 10.76 12.07
C GLU A 63 25.71 12.09 12.30
N TRP A 64 24.65 12.10 13.10
CA TRP A 64 23.97 13.34 13.49
C TRP A 64 24.88 14.29 14.27
N ALA A 65 25.71 13.75 15.17
CA ALA A 65 26.73 14.51 15.88
C ALA A 65 27.80 15.07 14.93
N ALA A 66 28.24 14.29 13.94
CA ALA A 66 29.20 14.73 12.93
C ALA A 66 28.66 15.88 12.05
N LEU A 67 27.34 15.94 11.86
CA LEU A 67 26.65 17.06 11.21
C LEU A 67 26.47 18.29 12.12
N GLY A 68 26.88 18.21 13.39
CA GLY A 68 26.75 19.30 14.36
C GLY A 68 25.38 19.42 15.01
N PHE A 69 24.64 18.31 15.10
CA PHE A 69 23.29 18.25 15.69
C PHE A 69 22.29 19.24 15.07
N PRO A 70 22.12 19.25 13.72
CA PRO A 70 21.09 20.08 13.11
C PRO A 70 19.72 19.70 13.69
N ALA A 71 18.91 20.71 14.00
CA ALA A 71 17.57 20.51 14.52
C ALA A 71 16.70 19.74 13.50
N PRO A 72 16.13 18.57 13.85
CA PRO A 72 15.30 17.81 12.91
C PRO A 72 14.02 18.57 12.53
N LYS A 73 13.67 18.55 11.25
CA LYS A 73 12.39 19.02 10.73
C LYS A 73 11.35 17.87 10.82
N PRO A 74 10.07 18.12 11.13
CA PRO A 74 9.05 17.07 11.07
C PRO A 74 8.83 16.64 9.61
N SER A 75 8.79 15.33 9.36
CA SER A 75 8.48 14.79 8.04
C SER A 75 6.98 14.86 7.72
N GLN A 76 6.59 15.03 6.45
CA GLN A 76 5.21 14.81 6.04
C GLN A 76 4.95 13.32 5.92
N THR A 77 4.00 12.85 6.71
CA THR A 77 3.63 11.45 6.77
C THR A 77 2.12 11.31 6.61
N SER A 78 1.70 10.46 5.67
CA SER A 78 0.32 9.98 5.58
C SER A 78 0.18 8.61 6.24
N PHE A 79 -0.98 8.36 6.83
CA PHE A 79 -1.31 7.06 7.41
C PHE A 79 -2.39 6.39 6.57
N VAL A 80 -2.13 5.16 6.14
CA VAL A 80 -2.98 4.43 5.19
C VAL A 80 -3.27 3.04 5.69
N LYS A 81 -4.36 2.45 5.21
CA LYS A 81 -4.66 1.03 5.39
C LYS A 81 -5.49 0.49 4.23
N TYR A 82 -5.53 -0.82 4.11
CA TYR A 82 -6.55 -1.49 3.31
C TYR A 82 -7.90 -1.49 4.05
N PRO A 83 -9.03 -1.51 3.34
CA PRO A 83 -10.34 -1.54 3.98
C PRO A 83 -10.64 -2.89 4.66
N TRP A 84 -9.99 -3.97 4.21
CA TRP A 84 -10.12 -5.33 4.76
C TRP A 84 -9.05 -5.69 5.81
N SER A 85 -8.05 -4.83 6.05
CA SER A 85 -6.98 -5.08 7.03
C SER A 85 -7.03 -4.07 8.20
N PRO A 86 -6.78 -4.52 9.45
CA PRO A 86 -6.60 -3.60 10.59
C PRO A 86 -5.23 -2.91 10.58
N THR A 87 -4.27 -3.37 9.79
CA THR A 87 -2.89 -2.89 9.80
C THR A 87 -2.80 -1.49 9.22
N VAL A 88 -2.16 -0.59 9.96
CA VAL A 88 -1.89 0.79 9.54
C VAL A 88 -0.45 0.89 9.05
N TYR A 89 -0.27 1.58 7.94
CA TYR A 89 1.03 1.86 7.35
C TYR A 89 1.28 3.37 7.36
N ALA A 90 2.50 3.78 7.68
CA ALA A 90 2.98 5.13 7.45
C ALA A 90 3.61 5.23 6.05
N VAL A 91 3.34 6.33 5.38
CA VAL A 91 3.99 6.74 4.13
C VAL A 91 4.62 8.09 4.40
N THR A 92 5.93 8.11 4.57
CA THR A 92 6.70 9.35 4.67
C THR A 92 7.20 9.73 3.30
N PHE A 93 6.88 10.94 2.85
CA PHE A 93 7.26 11.44 1.54
C PHE A 93 8.63 12.11 1.67
N PHE A 94 9.62 11.72 0.87
CA PHE A 94 10.87 12.47 0.68
C PHE A 94 11.00 13.08 -0.72
N GLY A 95 10.11 12.68 -1.64
CA GLY A 95 9.86 13.32 -2.92
C GLY A 95 8.51 12.91 -3.52
N ASP A 96 8.29 13.23 -4.78
CA ASP A 96 7.02 13.06 -5.49
C ASP A 96 6.83 11.63 -6.02
N GLU A 97 7.92 10.91 -6.31
CA GLU A 97 7.85 9.59 -6.91
C GLU A 97 7.80 8.46 -5.88
N ARG A 98 7.13 7.34 -6.20
CA ARG A 98 6.85 6.28 -5.21
C ARG A 98 8.10 5.63 -4.61
N GLN A 99 9.19 5.57 -5.36
CA GLN A 99 10.47 5.04 -4.89
C GLN A 99 11.15 5.96 -3.87
N GLU A 100 10.70 7.20 -3.77
CA GLU A 100 11.19 8.25 -2.87
C GLU A 100 10.38 8.30 -1.57
N TRP A 101 9.46 7.36 -1.40
CA TRP A 101 8.61 7.26 -0.23
C TRP A 101 9.13 6.18 0.70
N LEU A 102 9.21 6.51 1.98
CA LEU A 102 9.48 5.54 3.03
C LEU A 102 8.16 4.93 3.52
N TRP A 103 8.03 3.62 3.38
CA TRP A 103 6.89 2.85 3.84
C TRP A 103 7.23 2.07 5.10
N ALA A 104 6.37 2.16 6.12
CA ALA A 104 6.54 1.43 7.37
C ALA A 104 5.21 0.85 7.86
N THR A 105 5.19 -0.44 8.17
CA THR A 105 4.10 -1.08 8.92
C THR A 105 4.17 -0.64 10.38
N LEU A 106 3.05 -0.16 10.92
CA LEU A 106 3.02 0.39 12.27
C LEU A 106 2.50 -0.61 13.29
N THR A 107 3.16 -0.68 14.43
CA THR A 107 2.57 -1.24 15.66
C THR A 107 1.54 -0.25 16.24
N PHE A 108 0.69 -0.74 17.15
CA PHE A 108 -0.24 0.12 17.87
C PHE A 108 0.48 1.23 18.65
N GLU A 109 1.64 0.93 19.25
CA GLU A 109 2.44 1.90 19.98
C GLU A 109 2.99 3.01 19.05
N GLN A 110 3.51 2.64 17.88
CA GLN A 110 4.01 3.61 16.89
C GLN A 110 2.88 4.49 16.34
N TRP A 111 1.71 3.92 16.07
CA TRP A 111 0.54 4.69 15.64
C TRP A 111 0.02 5.60 16.77
N SER A 112 0.02 5.13 18.02
CA SER A 112 -0.34 5.95 19.18
C SER A 112 0.65 7.08 19.42
N ARG A 113 1.96 6.84 19.23
CA ARG A 113 3.01 7.87 19.30
C ARG A 113 2.77 8.99 18.28
N ALA A 114 2.32 8.63 17.09
CA ALA A 114 1.94 9.60 16.06
C ALA A 114 0.62 10.36 16.37
N GLY A 115 -0.03 10.08 17.50
CA GLY A 115 -1.30 10.71 17.91
C GLY A 115 -2.55 10.01 17.38
N SER A 116 -2.43 8.75 16.93
CA SER A 116 -3.53 7.96 16.36
C SER A 116 -4.32 8.67 15.25
N PRO A 117 -3.66 9.26 14.24
CA PRO A 117 -4.35 9.94 13.16
C PRO A 117 -5.25 8.96 12.38
N PRO A 118 -6.38 9.43 11.83
CA PRO A 118 -7.25 8.58 11.03
C PRO A 118 -6.50 8.06 9.79
N ALA A 119 -6.49 6.75 9.61
CA ALA A 119 -5.88 6.13 8.44
C ALA A 119 -6.81 6.20 7.22
N ARG A 120 -6.31 6.74 6.09
CA ARG A 120 -7.07 6.73 4.83
C ARG A 120 -7.09 5.34 4.21
N ILE A 121 -8.13 5.06 3.43
CA ILE A 121 -8.16 3.85 2.62
C ILE A 121 -7.23 4.02 1.42
N ALA A 122 -6.41 3.01 1.15
CA ALA A 122 -5.55 2.94 -0.02
C ALA A 122 -5.91 1.72 -0.87
N GLY A 123 -5.89 1.87 -2.20
CA GLY A 123 -6.01 0.75 -3.13
C GLY A 123 -4.72 -0.03 -3.31
N TRP A 124 -3.58 0.58 -3.00
CA TRP A 124 -2.27 -0.03 -3.08
C TRP A 124 -1.34 0.50 -2.00
N ILE A 125 -0.54 -0.40 -1.44
CA ILE A 125 0.47 -0.17 -0.41
C ILE A 125 1.75 -0.88 -0.85
N ALA A 126 2.90 -0.23 -0.69
CA ALA A 126 4.18 -0.78 -1.14
C ALA A 126 4.46 -2.17 -0.53
N GLY A 127 5.06 -3.06 -1.34
CA GLY A 127 5.33 -4.44 -0.97
C GLY A 127 4.12 -5.38 -0.98
N SER A 128 2.93 -4.90 -1.37
CA SER A 128 1.78 -5.80 -1.57
C SER A 128 1.99 -6.70 -2.79
N TYR A 129 1.64 -7.96 -2.64
CA TYR A 129 1.81 -8.99 -3.65
C TYR A 129 0.47 -9.36 -4.29
N TYR A 130 0.33 -9.14 -5.59
CA TYR A 130 -0.90 -9.43 -6.34
C TYR A 130 -0.72 -10.73 -7.12
N TYR A 131 -1.74 -11.59 -7.11
CA TYR A 131 -1.66 -12.87 -7.81
C TYR A 131 -3.01 -13.40 -8.27
N GLN A 132 -2.96 -14.35 -9.21
CA GLN A 132 -4.10 -15.13 -9.70
C GLN A 132 -3.75 -16.62 -9.65
N TRP A 133 -4.70 -17.43 -9.19
CA TRP A 133 -4.55 -18.89 -9.18
C TRP A 133 -4.72 -19.48 -10.59
N GLY A 134 -3.99 -20.52 -10.96
CA GLY A 134 -4.17 -21.20 -12.25
C GLY A 134 -5.56 -21.83 -12.41
N THR A 135 -6.30 -21.98 -11.32
CA THR A 135 -7.67 -22.51 -11.28
C THR A 135 -8.78 -21.46 -11.27
N SER A 136 -8.47 -20.16 -11.14
CA SER A 136 -9.47 -19.09 -11.03
C SER A 136 -9.03 -17.79 -11.71
N ALA A 137 -9.95 -17.07 -12.33
CA ALA A 137 -9.70 -15.73 -12.89
C ALA A 137 -9.76 -14.60 -11.84
N GLU A 138 -10.08 -14.92 -10.58
CA GLU A 138 -10.13 -13.95 -9.49
C GLU A 138 -8.72 -13.43 -9.13
N VAL A 139 -8.59 -12.13 -8.87
CA VAL A 139 -7.34 -11.49 -8.43
C VAL A 139 -7.31 -11.43 -6.91
N PHE A 140 -6.16 -11.71 -6.34
CA PHE A 140 -5.90 -11.64 -4.90
C PHE A 140 -4.77 -10.65 -4.62
N VAL A 141 -4.78 -10.07 -3.44
CA VAL A 141 -3.67 -9.30 -2.88
C VAL A 141 -3.29 -9.87 -1.52
N GLN A 142 -2.00 -10.03 -1.28
CA GLN A 142 -1.41 -10.29 0.03
C GLN A 142 -0.69 -9.02 0.48
N GLY A 143 -1.11 -8.44 1.61
CA GLY A 143 -0.40 -7.33 2.24
C GLY A 143 0.91 -7.80 2.90
N GLN A 144 1.76 -6.86 3.33
CA GLN A 144 2.96 -7.19 4.12
C GLN A 144 2.63 -7.77 5.50
N ASP A 145 1.38 -7.63 5.93
CA ASP A 145 0.82 -8.22 7.14
C ASP A 145 0.27 -9.64 6.93
N ASP A 146 0.58 -10.26 5.78
CA ASP A 146 0.12 -11.59 5.38
C ASP A 146 -1.42 -11.75 5.27
N VAL A 147 -2.16 -10.64 5.30
CA VAL A 147 -3.60 -10.67 5.07
C VAL A 147 -3.86 -10.82 3.57
N ILE A 148 -4.51 -11.92 3.20
CA ILE A 148 -4.94 -12.21 1.84
C ILE A 148 -6.38 -11.70 1.67
N HIS A 149 -6.62 -11.03 0.54
CA HIS A 149 -7.95 -10.56 0.15
C HIS A 149 -8.19 -10.78 -1.34
N LYS A 150 -9.36 -11.32 -1.67
CA LYS A 150 -9.86 -11.44 -3.02
C LYS A 150 -10.45 -10.10 -3.47
N LEU A 151 -9.85 -9.52 -4.50
CA LEU A 151 -10.28 -8.24 -5.02
C LEU A 151 -11.56 -8.36 -5.83
N THR A 152 -12.50 -7.47 -5.55
CA THR A 152 -13.53 -7.08 -6.50
C THR A 152 -12.91 -6.29 -7.66
N PHE A 153 -13.64 -6.17 -8.77
CA PHE A 153 -13.19 -5.36 -9.90
C PHE A 153 -12.93 -3.90 -9.49
N ALA A 154 -13.80 -3.32 -8.66
CA ALA A 154 -13.65 -1.95 -8.18
C ALA A 154 -12.41 -1.77 -7.29
N GLU A 155 -12.11 -2.74 -6.42
CA GLU A 155 -10.89 -2.67 -5.59
C GLU A 155 -9.62 -2.80 -6.45
N TRP A 156 -9.65 -3.66 -7.48
CA TRP A 156 -8.54 -3.77 -8.43
C TRP A 156 -8.36 -2.51 -9.29
N GLU A 157 -9.44 -1.85 -9.67
CA GLU A 157 -9.39 -0.53 -10.32
C GLU A 157 -8.76 0.52 -9.39
N VAL A 158 -9.17 0.57 -8.12
CA VAL A 158 -8.63 1.52 -7.12
C VAL A 158 -7.14 1.25 -6.81
N SER A 159 -6.65 0.02 -7.01
CA SER A 159 -5.21 -0.26 -6.96
C SER A 159 -4.44 0.25 -8.18
N GLY A 160 -5.13 0.69 -9.23
CA GLY A 160 -4.55 1.06 -10.51
C GLY A 160 -4.30 -0.13 -11.42
N PHE A 161 -5.10 -1.19 -11.30
CA PHE A 161 -4.95 -2.45 -12.05
C PHE A 161 -3.58 -3.09 -11.88
N MET A 162 -3.09 -3.17 -10.63
CA MET A 162 -1.81 -3.82 -10.33
C MET A 162 -1.74 -5.21 -10.97
N PRO A 163 -0.68 -5.50 -11.76
CA PRO A 163 -0.61 -6.75 -12.51
C PRO A 163 -0.41 -7.93 -11.56
N PRO A 164 -1.28 -8.96 -11.60
CA PRO A 164 -1.10 -10.13 -10.78
C PRO A 164 -0.02 -11.05 -11.34
N GLU A 165 0.78 -11.65 -10.45
CA GLU A 165 1.57 -12.82 -10.79
C GLU A 165 0.65 -14.02 -11.03
N GLN A 166 0.95 -14.76 -12.09
CA GLN A 166 0.16 -15.92 -12.50
C GLN A 166 0.70 -17.19 -11.88
N ARG A 167 -0.08 -17.80 -11.00
CA ARG A 167 0.22 -19.10 -10.37
C ARG A 167 -0.31 -20.24 -11.25
N TRP A 168 0.21 -20.32 -12.47
CA TRP A 168 -0.32 -21.15 -13.57
C TRP A 168 -0.52 -22.62 -13.23
N ASN A 169 0.30 -23.17 -12.34
CA ASN A 169 0.35 -24.59 -12.06
C ASN A 169 -0.19 -24.93 -10.67
N GLU A 170 -0.89 -24.05 -9.99
CA GLU A 170 -1.43 -24.36 -8.66
C GLU A 170 -2.80 -23.70 -8.44
N GLY A 171 -3.55 -24.22 -7.47
CA GLY A 171 -4.86 -23.68 -7.15
C GLY A 171 -5.78 -24.64 -6.41
N PHE A 172 -7.07 -24.30 -6.44
CA PHE A 172 -8.12 -24.99 -5.70
C PHE A 172 -9.06 -25.69 -6.65
N VAL A 173 -9.39 -26.95 -6.35
CA VAL A 173 -10.33 -27.74 -7.14
C VAL A 173 -11.40 -28.34 -6.25
N GLN A 174 -12.55 -28.61 -6.87
CA GLN A 174 -13.66 -29.32 -6.24
C GLN A 174 -14.19 -30.37 -7.20
N ARG A 175 -14.43 -31.58 -6.68
CA ARG A 175 -15.05 -32.66 -7.46
C ARG A 175 -16.56 -32.42 -7.54
N SER A 176 -17.13 -32.54 -8.74
CA SER A 176 -18.58 -32.46 -8.94
C SER A 176 -19.32 -33.45 -8.02
N GLY A 177 -20.27 -32.95 -7.21
CA GLY A 177 -21.05 -33.76 -6.26
C GLY A 177 -20.33 -34.07 -4.93
N ASN A 178 -19.12 -33.56 -4.71
CA ASN A 178 -18.41 -33.65 -3.43
C ASN A 178 -18.10 -32.23 -2.92
N PRO A 179 -18.56 -31.85 -1.71
CA PRO A 179 -18.33 -30.50 -1.19
C PRO A 179 -16.86 -30.23 -0.80
N THR A 180 -16.02 -31.26 -0.70
CA THR A 180 -14.61 -31.14 -0.28
C THR A 180 -13.81 -30.30 -1.26
N ILE A 181 -13.09 -29.30 -0.75
CA ILE A 181 -12.12 -28.51 -1.51
C ILE A 181 -10.75 -29.18 -1.39
N PHE A 182 -10.04 -29.21 -2.50
CA PHE A 182 -8.67 -29.72 -2.56
C PHE A 182 -7.72 -28.61 -2.98
N TRP A 183 -6.58 -28.54 -2.31
CA TRP A 183 -5.41 -27.81 -2.75
C TRP A 183 -4.60 -28.66 -3.73
N MET A 184 -4.21 -28.06 -4.85
CA MET A 184 -3.32 -28.66 -5.84
C MET A 184 -2.08 -27.76 -5.99
N PRO A 185 -0.92 -28.16 -5.44
CA PRO A 185 0.32 -27.40 -5.57
C PRO A 185 0.94 -27.50 -6.98
N ASP A 186 0.47 -28.47 -7.77
CA ASP A 186 0.93 -28.72 -9.14
C ASP A 186 -0.23 -29.32 -9.94
N LEU A 187 -0.77 -28.58 -10.91
CA LEU A 187 -1.88 -28.99 -11.78
C LEU A 187 -1.45 -29.99 -12.86
N SER A 188 -0.15 -30.18 -13.07
CA SER A 188 0.42 -31.17 -13.99
C SER A 188 0.50 -32.58 -13.37
N VAL A 189 0.47 -32.69 -12.03
CA VAL A 189 0.45 -33.97 -11.33
C VAL A 189 -0.89 -34.22 -10.64
N PRO A 190 -1.33 -35.49 -10.51
CA PRO A 190 -2.60 -35.82 -9.86
C PRO A 190 -2.52 -35.77 -8.32
N GLN A 191 -1.69 -34.90 -7.75
CA GLN A 191 -1.57 -34.74 -6.31
C GLN A 191 -2.54 -33.67 -5.81
N MET A 192 -3.50 -34.10 -5.00
CA MET A 192 -4.47 -33.21 -4.38
C MET A 192 -4.53 -33.49 -2.88
N THR A 193 -4.52 -32.43 -2.09
CA THR A 193 -4.63 -32.51 -0.64
C THR A 193 -5.98 -31.92 -0.24
N PRO A 194 -6.88 -32.68 0.41
CA PRO A 194 -8.11 -32.11 0.94
C PRO A 194 -7.75 -31.06 1.98
N ILE A 195 -8.42 -29.90 1.92
CA ILE A 195 -8.23 -28.82 2.88
C ILE A 195 -9.52 -28.58 3.66
N THR A 196 -9.35 -28.11 4.88
CA THR A 196 -10.44 -27.65 5.73
C THR A 196 -11.05 -26.36 5.19
N TYR A 197 -12.28 -26.07 5.63
CA TYR A 197 -12.91 -24.79 5.33
C TYR A 197 -12.06 -23.61 5.82
N ASP A 198 -11.46 -23.71 7.00
CA ASP A 198 -10.62 -22.65 7.57
C ASP A 198 -9.34 -22.41 6.75
N GLU A 199 -8.71 -23.47 6.24
CA GLU A 199 -7.57 -23.35 5.32
C GLU A 199 -7.95 -22.64 4.02
N TRP A 200 -9.09 -23.02 3.43
CA TRP A 200 -9.60 -22.37 2.22
C TRP A 200 -9.99 -20.90 2.47
N ARG A 201 -10.60 -20.63 3.64
CA ARG A 201 -10.96 -19.27 4.07
C ARG A 201 -9.76 -18.38 4.30
N ARG A 202 -8.62 -18.90 4.78
CA ARG A 202 -7.37 -18.13 4.91
C ARG A 202 -6.82 -17.62 3.58
N GLN A 203 -7.21 -18.26 2.46
CA GLN A 203 -6.86 -17.84 1.11
C GLN A 203 -7.92 -16.91 0.49
N ASP A 204 -8.83 -16.43 1.32
CA ASP A 204 -10.04 -15.69 0.95
C ASP A 204 -10.96 -16.39 -0.04
N SER A 205 -11.13 -17.70 0.16
CA SER A 205 -12.15 -18.51 -0.51
C SER A 205 -12.10 -18.42 -2.05
N PRO A 206 -10.96 -18.74 -2.68
CA PRO A 206 -10.86 -18.76 -4.14
C PRO A 206 -11.89 -19.74 -4.71
N THR A 207 -12.54 -19.34 -5.79
CA THR A 207 -13.53 -20.17 -6.49
C THR A 207 -12.83 -21.42 -7.02
N PRO A 208 -13.15 -22.62 -6.52
CA PRO A 208 -12.48 -23.84 -6.96
C PRO A 208 -12.86 -24.20 -8.39
N LYS A 209 -11.90 -24.70 -9.17
CA LYS A 209 -12.19 -25.27 -10.48
C LYS A 209 -12.93 -26.60 -10.30
N LEU A 210 -14.09 -26.73 -10.93
CA LEU A 210 -14.83 -27.98 -10.95
C LEU A 210 -14.14 -29.00 -11.85
N VAL A 211 -13.87 -30.18 -11.30
CA VAL A 211 -13.27 -31.30 -12.01
C VAL A 211 -14.24 -32.49 -12.05
N LYS A 212 -14.34 -33.11 -13.23
CA LYS A 212 -15.06 -34.37 -13.43
C LYS A 212 -14.05 -35.50 -13.42
N TRP A 213 -14.25 -36.46 -12.52
CA TRP A 213 -13.51 -37.72 -12.47
C TRP A 213 -14.52 -38.85 -12.56
#